data_AF-A0A1I5HSL2-F1
#
_entry.id   AF-A0A1I5HSL2-F1
#
_cell.length_a   1.000
_cell.length_b   1.000
_cell.length_c   1.000
_cell.angle_alpha   90.00
_cell.angle_beta   90.00
_cell.angle_gamma   90.00
#
_symmetry.space_group_name_H-M   'P 1'
#
loop_
_entity.id
_entity.type
_entity.pdbx_description
1 polymer ?
#
loop_
_entity_poly.entity_id
_entity_poly.type
_entity_poly.pdbx_seq_one_letter_code
_entity_poly.pdbx_strand_id
1 'polypeptide(L)' 'MDTATLLAHRPFWSTGAAPRTDPLSHLTATEAEVYAALCAGTHGVGVRLEQEFVRFDLVTAALT' A
#
# COMPACT_ATOMS: atom_id res chain seq x y z
N MET A 1 5.45 -1.05 -0.81
CA MET A 1 5.31 0.40 -0.51
C MET A 1 5.27 0.60 1.00
N ASP A 2 5.58 1.78 1.50
CA ASP A 2 5.48 2.12 2.92
C ASP A 2 4.18 2.91 3.25
N THR A 3 3.95 3.14 4.55
CA THR A 3 2.78 3.87 5.06
C THR A 3 2.74 5.32 4.56
N ALA A 4 3.90 5.98 4.48
CA ALA A 4 3.99 7.37 4.02
C ALA A 4 3.49 7.51 2.57
N THR A 5 3.94 6.61 1.69
CA THR A 5 3.49 6.54 0.30
C THR A 5 1.98 6.29 0.23
N LEU A 6 1.46 5.34 1.00
CA LEU A 6 0.02 5.04 1.01
C LEU A 6 -0.82 6.27 1.39
N LEU A 7 -0.47 6.95 2.50
CA LEU A 7 -1.23 8.08 3.03
C LEU A 7 -1.15 9.33 2.14
N ALA A 8 0.01 9.57 1.50
CA ALA A 8 0.18 10.69 0.57
C ALA A 8 -0.74 10.58 -0.67
N HIS A 9 -1.18 9.36 -1.02
CA HIS A 9 -2.03 9.08 -2.18
C HIS A 9 -3.48 8.76 -1.80
N ARG A 10 -3.94 9.17 -0.61
CA ARG A 10 -5.31 8.93 -0.13
C ARG A 10 -6.43 9.28 -1.12
N PRO A 11 -6.34 10.38 -1.89
CA PRO A 11 -7.34 10.68 -2.92
C PRO A 11 -7.47 9.65 -4.05
N PHE A 12 -6.47 8.79 -4.24
CA PHE A 12 -6.42 7.77 -5.30
C PHE A 12 -6.72 6.35 -4.78
N TRP A 13 -7.09 6.21 -3.51
CA TRP A 13 -7.48 4.91 -2.98
C TRP A 13 -8.74 4.41 -3.68
N SER A 14 -8.76 3.11 -3.93
CA SER A 14 -9.95 2.39 -4.37
C SER A 14 -10.30 1.30 -3.36
N THR A 15 -11.48 0.72 -3.49
CA THR A 15 -11.88 -0.45 -2.70
C THR A 15 -11.96 -1.68 -3.61
N GLY A 16 -11.39 -2.79 -3.15
CA GLY A 16 -11.52 -4.11 -3.79
C GLY A 16 -12.52 -4.99 -3.06
N ALA A 17 -13.33 -5.76 -3.80
CA ALA A 17 -14.31 -6.68 -3.21
C ALA A 17 -13.65 -7.88 -2.48
N ALA A 18 -12.42 -8.22 -2.83
CA ALA A 18 -11.66 -9.33 -2.25
C ALA A 18 -10.20 -8.90 -2.01
N PRO A 19 -9.91 -8.19 -0.91
CA PRO A 19 -8.53 -7.85 -0.56
C PRO A 19 -7.73 -9.12 -0.30
N ARG A 20 -6.47 -9.11 -0.73
CA ARG A 20 -5.52 -10.18 -0.45
C ARG A 20 -5.11 -10.14 1.02
N THR A 21 -5.17 -11.28 1.71
CA THR A 21 -4.83 -11.39 3.15
C THR A 21 -3.91 -12.56 3.48
N ASP A 22 -3.41 -13.29 2.48
CA ASP A 22 -2.45 -14.37 2.70
C ASP A 22 -1.05 -13.84 3.10
N PRO A 23 -0.23 -14.62 3.80
CA PRO A 23 1.11 -14.19 4.19
C PRO A 23 2.00 -13.89 2.97
N LEU A 24 2.73 -12.77 3.01
CA LEU A 24 3.70 -12.39 1.99
C LEU A 24 5.12 -12.48 2.58
N SER A 25 5.95 -13.38 2.05
CA SER A 25 7.27 -13.73 2.61
C SER A 25 8.41 -12.76 2.30
N HIS A 26 8.20 -11.84 1.35
CA HIS A 26 9.26 -10.98 0.80
C HIS A 26 9.05 -9.50 1.11
N LEU A 27 8.20 -9.17 2.09
CA LEU A 27 8.01 -7.80 2.52
C LEU A 27 9.19 -7.35 3.38
N THR A 28 9.67 -6.14 3.14
CA THR A 28 10.48 -5.42 4.12
C THR A 28 9.66 -5.09 5.38
N ALA A 29 10.30 -4.69 6.48
CA ALA A 29 9.59 -4.39 7.72
C ALA A 29 8.53 -3.28 7.56
N THR A 30 8.84 -2.22 6.82
CA THR A 30 7.91 -1.11 6.54
C THR A 30 6.77 -1.52 5.62
N GLU A 31 7.02 -2.44 4.69
CA GLU A 31 5.97 -3.01 3.83
C GLU A 31 5.05 -3.96 4.59
N ALA A 32 5.59 -4.75 5.53
CA ALA A 32 4.82 -5.62 6.38
C ALA A 32 3.87 -4.83 7.30
N GLU A 33 4.32 -3.68 7.80
CA GLU A 33 3.49 -2.79 8.62
C GLU A 33 2.27 -2.28 7.84
N VAL A 34 2.49 -1.71 6.65
CA VAL A 34 1.36 -1.19 5.85
C VAL A 34 0.44 -2.33 5.39
N TYR A 35 0.99 -3.49 5.03
CA TYR A 35 0.19 -4.66 4.65
C TYR A 35 -0.69 -5.13 5.80
N ALA A 36 -0.15 -5.22 7.01
CA ALA A 36 -0.91 -5.59 8.20
C ALA A 36 -2.04 -4.59 8.48
N ALA A 37 -1.79 -3.29 8.34
CA ALA A 37 -2.81 -2.25 8.51
C ALA A 37 -3.94 -2.33 7.46
N LEU A 38 -3.59 -2.65 6.20
CA LEU A 38 -4.57 -2.86 5.14
C LEU A 38 -5.43 -4.12 5.39
N CYS A 39 -4.81 -5.24 5.77
CA CYS A 39 -5.51 -6.46 6.14
C CYS A 39 -6.45 -6.28 7.35
N ALA A 40 -6.02 -5.49 8.34
CA ALA A 40 -6.82 -5.16 9.52
C ALA A 40 -7.94 -4.14 9.24
N GLY A 41 -7.97 -3.53 8.04
CA GLY A 41 -8.94 -2.49 7.69
C GLY A 41 -8.74 -1.17 8.42
N THR A 42 -7.55 -0.91 8.97
CA THR A 42 -7.22 0.31 9.75
C THR A 42 -7.53 1.60 8.99
N HIS A 43 -7.38 1.57 7.66
CA HIS A 43 -7.64 2.72 6.78
C HIS A 43 -8.98 2.65 6.04
N GLY A 44 -9.78 1.62 6.31
CA GLY A 44 -11.01 1.26 5.60
C GLY A 44 -10.95 -0.17 5.06
N VAL A 45 -12.11 -0.84 5.01
CA VAL A 45 -12.21 -2.23 4.54
C VAL A 45 -11.96 -2.30 3.03
N GLY A 46 -11.03 -3.18 2.62
CA GLY A 46 -10.73 -3.42 1.21
C GLY A 46 -10.03 -2.26 0.50
N VAL A 47 -9.51 -1.27 1.25
CA VAL A 47 -8.73 -0.17 0.71
C VAL A 47 -7.49 -0.71 0.00
N ARG A 48 -7.22 -0.18 -1.19
CA ARG A 48 -5.98 -0.43 -1.94
C ARG A 48 -5.56 0.81 -2.71
N LEU A 49 -4.26 0.93 -2.94
CA LEU A 49 -3.66 1.89 -3.87
C LEU A 49 -3.03 1.09 -5.01
N GLU A 50 -3.50 1.31 -6.23
CA GLU A 50 -2.88 0.71 -7.42
C GLU A 50 -1.55 1.36 -7.72
N GLN A 51 -0.57 0.57 -8.17
CA GLN A 51 0.77 1.06 -8.43
C GLN A 51 0.81 2.16 -9.50
N GLU A 52 -0.13 2.14 -10.45
CA GLU A 52 -0.28 3.15 -11.51
C GLU A 52 -0.56 4.56 -10.97
N PHE A 53 -1.07 4.68 -9.73
CA PHE A 53 -1.32 5.98 -9.10
C PHE A 53 -0.13 6.50 -8.27
N VAL A 54 0.92 5.70 -8.08
CA VAL A 54 2.15 6.16 -7.43
C VAL A 54 2.93 7.00 -8.44
N ARG A 55 3.20 8.26 -8.08
CA ARG A 55 3.94 9.15 -8.99
C ARG A 55 5.33 8.59 -9.31
N PHE A 56 5.71 8.63 -10.59
CA PHE A 56 6.95 8.03 -11.06
C PHE A 56 8.22 8.65 -10.45
N ASP A 57 8.20 9.94 -10.11
CA ASP A 57 9.31 10.61 -9.42
C ASP A 57 9.66 9.96 -8.08
N LEU A 58 8.66 9.54 -7.31
CA LEU A 58 8.86 8.80 -6.05
C LEU A 58 9.49 7.43 -6.27
N VAL A 59 9.11 6.73 -7.35
CA VAL A 59 9.72 5.45 -7.72
C VAL A 59 11.19 5.64 -8.08
N THR A 60 11.50 6.66 -8.88
CA THR A 60 12.89 6.93 -9.26
C THR A 60 13.77 7.30 -8.06
N ALA A 61 13.24 8.06 -7.10
CA ALA A 61 13.96 8.44 -5.89
C ALA A 61 14.25 7.23 -4.96
N ALA A 62 13.43 6.18 -5.01
CA ALA A 62 13.62 4.98 -4.20
C ALA A 62 14.67 4.00 -4.79
N LEU A 63 15.14 4.24 -6.02
CA LEU A 63 16.11 3.39 -6.72
C LEU A 63 17.55 3.92 -6.68
N THR A 64 17.74 5.14 -6.18
CA THR A 64 19.04 5.82 -6.03
C THR A 64 19.54 5.73 -4.59
#